data_AF-A0A845C1N9-F1
#
_entry.id   AF-A0A845C1N9-F1
#
_cell.length_a   1.000
_cell.length_b   1.000
_cell.length_c   1.000
_cell.angle_alpha   90.00
_cell.angle_beta   90.00
_cell.angle_gamma   90.00
#
_symmetry.space_group_name_H-M   'P 1'
#
loop_
_entity.id
_entity.type
_entity.pdbx_description
1 polymer ?
#
loop_
_entity_poly.entity_id
_entity_poly.type
_entity_poly.pdbx_seq_one_letter_code
_entity_poly.pdbx_strand_id
1 'polypeptide(L)'
;MGLRRTGLECNRRVRCPGLGLADPHLLHGLRRNPRTHQDAIGTAVLVETEQGTAWVDEGIVLHSVGEENHPRAMDASVFTDFDGRSWMVFGSHAGGIYIVELDPATGRLRQSPDQYWTSPDRAVELERFTHLASHWGAEGENSIEAAYIYPHNGWYYLFVNWDGCCNSVASTYNIRVGRSRNPTGPYLDREGRLMAEGGGTLFLGREGRFIGPGHAGILRWLEWGVRPRYLFTFHYYDGEDLGAAKLGGRELAWDSEAWPELGQLLIGPAD
;
A
#
# COMPACT_ATOMS: atom_id res chain seq x y z
N MET A 1 -22.01 -44.05 14.22
CA MET A 1 -21.25 -43.57 13.06
C MET A 1 -21.07 -42.07 13.21
N GLY A 2 -19.93 -41.64 13.75
CA GLY A 2 -19.61 -40.22 13.93
C GLY A 2 -18.91 -39.69 12.67
N LEU A 3 -19.55 -38.72 12.01
CA LEU A 3 -18.93 -37.96 10.93
C LEU A 3 -17.89 -37.00 11.53
N ARG A 4 -16.62 -37.27 11.23
CA ARG A 4 -15.49 -36.40 11.54
C ARG A 4 -15.69 -35.05 10.85
N ARG A 5 -15.77 -33.97 11.62
CA ARG A 5 -15.50 -32.62 11.11
C ARG A 5 -13.99 -32.52 10.91
N THR A 6 -13.54 -32.54 9.66
CA THR A 6 -12.21 -32.04 9.30
C THR A 6 -12.25 -30.52 9.46
N GLY A 7 -11.78 -30.02 10.59
CA GLY A 7 -11.54 -28.60 10.79
C GLY A 7 -10.36 -28.18 9.91
N LEU A 8 -10.61 -27.30 8.94
CA LEU A 8 -9.58 -26.44 8.39
C LEU A 8 -9.34 -25.36 9.44
N GLU A 9 -8.24 -25.47 10.18
CA GLU A 9 -7.73 -24.38 11.02
C GLU A 9 -7.46 -23.16 10.12
N CYS A 10 -8.28 -22.12 10.27
CA CYS A 10 -8.13 -20.86 9.55
C CYS A 10 -7.06 -20.01 10.25
N ASN A 11 -5.79 -20.32 9.99
CA ASN A 11 -4.62 -19.57 10.51
C ASN A 11 -4.15 -18.44 9.55
N ARG A 12 -4.96 -18.03 8.57
CA ARG A 12 -4.59 -17.01 7.57
C ARG A 12 -5.23 -15.66 7.92
N ARG A 13 -4.41 -14.64 8.18
CA ARG A 13 -4.88 -13.25 8.30
C ARG A 13 -4.69 -12.53 6.97
N VAL A 14 -5.79 -12.07 6.38
CA VAL A 14 -5.78 -11.10 5.27
C VAL A 14 -5.28 -9.75 5.82
N ARG A 15 -4.40 -9.07 5.08
CA ARG A 15 -3.87 -7.75 5.46
C ARG A 15 -3.94 -6.80 4.27
N CYS A 16 -4.12 -5.51 4.59
CA CYS A 16 -3.84 -4.39 3.70
C CYS A 16 -4.52 -4.49 2.32
N PRO A 17 -5.87 -4.52 2.27
CA PRO A 17 -6.58 -4.57 1.00
C PRO A 17 -6.46 -3.23 0.24
N GLY A 18 -6.18 -3.29 -1.06
CA GLY A 18 -6.19 -2.15 -1.97
C GLY A 18 -7.36 -2.25 -2.96
N LEU A 19 -8.11 -1.16 -3.16
CA LEU A 19 -9.24 -1.08 -4.09
C LEU A 19 -9.09 0.15 -5.00
N GLY A 20 -9.19 -0.05 -6.31
CA GLY A 20 -9.29 1.01 -7.31
C GLY A 20 -10.75 1.47 -7.51
N LEU A 21 -10.97 2.76 -7.76
CA LEU A 21 -12.29 3.27 -8.14
C LEU A 21 -12.68 2.68 -9.50
N ALA A 22 -13.82 1.97 -9.55
CA ALA A 22 -14.37 1.25 -10.71
C ALA A 22 -13.69 -0.09 -11.07
N ASP A 23 -12.84 -0.63 -10.20
CA ASP A 23 -12.24 -1.95 -10.38
C ASP A 23 -13.06 -3.02 -9.63
N PRO A 24 -13.59 -4.07 -10.29
CA PRO A 24 -14.23 -5.18 -9.58
C PRO A 24 -13.21 -6.01 -8.78
N HIS A 25 -11.91 -5.80 -8.98
CA HIS A 25 -10.82 -6.53 -8.33
C HIS A 25 -10.39 -5.85 -7.02
N LEU A 26 -10.34 -6.66 -5.96
CA LEU A 26 -9.76 -6.34 -4.66
C LEU A 26 -8.44 -7.10 -4.51
N LEU A 27 -7.32 -6.38 -4.41
CA LEU A 27 -6.05 -7.02 -4.04
C LEU A 27 -5.95 -7.19 -2.54
N HIS A 28 -5.45 -8.34 -2.09
CA HIS A 28 -5.29 -8.66 -0.68
C HIS A 28 -3.97 -9.35 -0.38
N GLY A 29 -3.32 -8.95 0.72
CA GLY A 29 -2.07 -9.53 1.17
C GLY A 29 -2.28 -10.76 2.07
N LEU A 30 -1.49 -11.80 1.83
CA LEU A 30 -1.43 -13.02 2.63
C LEU A 30 0.01 -13.32 3.04
N ARG A 31 0.28 -13.31 4.34
CA ARG A 31 1.54 -13.87 4.89
C ARG A 31 1.36 -15.36 5.11
N ARG A 32 2.03 -16.18 4.28
CA ARG A 32 1.88 -17.64 4.27
C ARG A 32 2.73 -18.32 5.34
N ASN A 33 3.97 -17.88 5.54
CA ASN A 33 4.85 -18.44 6.56
C ASN A 33 5.84 -17.37 7.09
N PRO A 34 5.73 -16.96 8.36
CA PRO A 34 6.63 -15.97 8.96
C PRO A 34 8.09 -16.42 9.06
N ARG A 35 8.36 -17.73 9.15
CA ARG A 35 9.73 -18.27 9.32
C ARG A 35 10.53 -18.33 8.02
N THR A 36 9.84 -18.36 6.89
CA THR A 36 10.46 -18.47 5.56
C THR A 36 10.14 -17.27 4.68
N HIS A 37 9.52 -16.24 5.27
CA HIS A 37 9.09 -15.00 4.59
C HIS A 37 8.43 -15.28 3.24
N GLN A 38 7.46 -16.19 3.27
CA GLN A 38 6.62 -16.49 2.12
C GLN A 38 5.38 -15.60 2.18
N ASP A 39 5.28 -14.71 1.21
CA ASP A 39 4.19 -13.73 1.10
C ASP A 39 3.54 -13.84 -0.28
N ALA A 40 2.27 -13.48 -0.35
CA ALA A 40 1.52 -13.44 -1.59
C ALA A 40 0.52 -12.29 -1.60
N ILE A 41 0.32 -11.73 -2.79
CA ILE A 41 -0.79 -10.83 -3.10
C ILE A 41 -1.79 -11.65 -3.92
N GLY A 42 -3.02 -11.76 -3.44
CA GLY A 42 -4.14 -12.38 -4.16
C GLY A 42 -5.09 -11.32 -4.72
N THR A 43 -5.99 -11.75 -5.61
CA THR A 43 -7.10 -10.92 -6.09
C THR A 43 -8.43 -11.62 -5.84
N ALA A 44 -9.46 -10.84 -5.55
CA ALA A 44 -10.85 -11.29 -5.48
C ALA A 44 -11.73 -10.36 -6.30
N VAL A 45 -12.75 -10.90 -6.96
CA VAL A 45 -13.70 -10.13 -7.77
C VAL A 45 -15.07 -10.07 -7.13
N LEU A 46 -15.70 -8.89 -7.19
CA LEU A 46 -17.10 -8.76 -6.80
C LEU A 46 -17.99 -9.25 -7.95
N VAL A 47 -18.77 -10.29 -7.72
CA VAL A 47 -19.72 -10.84 -8.69
C VAL A 47 -21.15 -10.65 -8.23
N GLU A 48 -22.06 -10.44 -9.18
CA GLU A 48 -23.49 -10.51 -8.92
C GLU A 48 -23.96 -11.96 -8.90
N THR A 49 -24.77 -12.30 -7.90
CA THR A 49 -25.40 -13.61 -7.73
C THR A 49 -26.90 -13.42 -7.56
N GLU A 50 -27.67 -14.50 -7.64
CA GLU A 50 -29.12 -14.47 -7.36
C GLU A 50 -29.45 -13.96 -5.94
N GLN A 51 -28.47 -13.97 -5.01
CA GLN A 51 -28.63 -13.57 -3.61
C GLN A 51 -28.02 -12.19 -3.29
N GLY A 52 -27.57 -11.44 -4.31
CA GLY A 52 -26.86 -10.17 -4.16
C GLY A 52 -25.39 -10.29 -4.59
N THR A 53 -24.53 -9.41 -4.11
CA THR A 53 -23.10 -9.40 -4.50
C THR A 53 -22.26 -10.28 -3.59
N ALA A 54 -21.31 -11.03 -4.15
CA ALA A 54 -20.36 -11.86 -3.42
C ALA A 54 -18.93 -11.63 -3.91
N TRP A 55 -17.96 -11.66 -3.00
CA TRP A 55 -16.54 -11.68 -3.38
C TRP A 55 -16.12 -13.12 -3.71
N VAL A 56 -15.52 -13.31 -4.87
CA VAL A 56 -14.95 -14.58 -5.33
C VAL A 56 -13.44 -14.43 -5.41
N ASP A 57 -12.71 -15.23 -4.62
CA ASP A 57 -11.25 -15.29 -4.70
C ASP A 57 -10.82 -15.88 -6.05
N GLU A 58 -9.95 -15.17 -6.76
CA GLU A 58 -9.36 -15.65 -8.02
C GLU A 58 -7.90 -16.13 -7.82
N GLY A 59 -7.40 -16.12 -6.58
CA GLY A 59 -6.10 -16.65 -6.23
C GLY A 59 -4.95 -15.65 -6.42
N ILE A 60 -3.72 -16.19 -6.54
CA ILE A 60 -2.47 -15.43 -6.40
C ILE A 60 -2.16 -14.60 -7.65
N VAL A 61 -1.87 -13.31 -7.45
CA VAL A 61 -1.32 -12.37 -8.44
C VAL A 61 0.20 -12.37 -8.41
N LEU A 62 0.77 -12.34 -7.20
CA LEU A 62 2.22 -12.29 -6.98
C LEU A 62 2.60 -13.08 -5.72
N HIS A 63 3.75 -13.74 -5.75
CA HIS A 63 4.30 -14.47 -4.60
C HIS A 63 5.80 -14.20 -4.47
N SER A 64 6.28 -14.04 -3.23
CA SER A 64 7.70 -13.83 -2.93
C SER A 64 8.18 -14.79 -1.84
N VAL A 65 9.48 -15.11 -1.84
CA VAL A 65 10.13 -15.95 -0.82
C VAL A 65 11.43 -15.31 -0.35
N GLY A 66 11.56 -15.08 0.95
CA GLY A 66 12.77 -14.56 1.59
C GLY A 66 12.73 -13.07 1.87
N GLU A 67 13.86 -12.50 2.32
CA GLU A 67 14.03 -11.07 2.60
C GLU A 67 15.35 -10.50 2.01
N GLU A 68 16.00 -11.23 1.10
CA GLU A 68 17.34 -10.90 0.58
C GLU A 68 17.31 -9.72 -0.42
N ASN A 69 17.02 -8.51 0.04
CA ASN A 69 17.00 -7.26 -0.74
C ASN A 69 16.15 -7.32 -2.03
N HIS A 70 15.11 -8.16 -2.03
CA HIS A 70 14.18 -8.32 -3.13
C HIS A 70 12.78 -7.83 -2.74
N PRO A 71 11.89 -7.58 -3.72
CA PRO A 71 10.51 -7.24 -3.44
C PRO A 71 9.82 -8.28 -2.55
N ARG A 72 9.04 -7.81 -1.58
CA ARG A 72 8.11 -8.64 -0.81
C ARG A 72 6.69 -8.41 -1.29
N ALA A 73 5.98 -9.49 -1.61
CA ALA A 73 4.61 -9.47 -2.09
C ALA A 73 3.63 -9.16 -0.94
N MET A 74 3.66 -7.91 -0.48
CA MET A 74 2.87 -7.35 0.61
C MET A 74 2.44 -5.92 0.30
N ASP A 75 1.44 -5.46 1.04
CA ASP A 75 0.98 -4.06 1.04
C ASP A 75 0.68 -3.51 -0.35
N ALA A 76 -0.07 -4.29 -1.13
CA ALA A 76 -0.46 -3.92 -2.47
C ALA A 76 -1.47 -2.76 -2.48
N SER A 77 -1.21 -1.76 -3.32
CA SER A 77 -2.16 -0.71 -3.69
C SER A 77 -2.24 -0.62 -5.21
N VAL A 78 -3.44 -0.38 -5.74
CA VAL A 78 -3.71 -0.30 -7.17
C VAL A 78 -4.19 1.09 -7.54
N PHE A 79 -3.69 1.60 -8.67
CA PHE A 79 -4.19 2.84 -9.24
C PHE A 79 -4.23 2.78 -10.77
N THR A 80 -5.13 3.57 -11.36
CA THR A 80 -5.19 3.79 -12.80
C THR A 80 -4.44 5.08 -13.14
N ASP A 81 -3.51 5.03 -14.08
CA ASP A 81 -2.71 6.18 -14.48
C ASP A 81 -3.46 7.13 -15.44
N PHE A 82 -2.85 8.27 -15.81
CA PHE A 82 -3.48 9.25 -16.71
C PHE A 82 -3.72 8.73 -18.13
N ASP A 83 -3.08 7.63 -18.53
CA ASP A 83 -3.25 6.98 -19.84
C ASP A 83 -4.24 5.80 -19.78
N GLY A 84 -4.82 5.53 -18.61
CA GLY A 84 -5.80 4.44 -18.41
C GLY A 84 -5.16 3.07 -18.15
N ARG A 85 -3.85 2.98 -17.90
CA ARG A 85 -3.20 1.72 -17.50
C ARG A 85 -3.39 1.48 -16.00
N SER A 86 -3.51 0.21 -15.62
CA SER A 86 -3.60 -0.20 -14.22
C SER A 86 -2.23 -0.61 -13.69
N TRP A 87 -1.89 -0.18 -12.48
CA TRP A 87 -0.62 -0.42 -11.85
C TRP A 87 -0.80 -0.89 -10.41
N MET A 88 0.04 -1.85 -10.00
CA MET A 88 0.18 -2.26 -8.60
C MET A 88 1.49 -1.73 -8.04
N VAL A 89 1.42 -0.99 -6.95
CA VAL A 89 2.56 -0.66 -6.09
C VAL A 89 2.53 -1.55 -4.85
N PHE A 90 3.68 -2.08 -4.45
CA PHE A 90 3.76 -3.06 -3.37
C PHE A 90 5.16 -3.09 -2.75
N GLY A 91 5.30 -3.73 -1.58
CA GLY A 91 6.57 -3.88 -0.89
C GLY A 91 6.47 -3.58 0.60
N SER A 92 7.23 -4.32 1.40
CA SER A 92 7.41 -4.09 2.84
C SER A 92 8.76 -4.64 3.25
N HIS A 93 9.62 -3.75 3.73
CA HIS A 93 11.01 -4.00 4.08
C HIS A 93 11.85 -4.58 2.92
N ALA A 94 12.88 -5.37 3.23
CA ALA A 94 13.72 -6.07 2.26
C ALA A 94 14.24 -5.16 1.11
N GLY A 95 13.86 -5.42 -0.13
CA GLY A 95 14.27 -4.63 -1.30
C GLY A 95 13.62 -3.25 -1.42
N GLY A 96 12.59 -2.94 -0.61
CA GLY A 96 11.87 -1.67 -0.64
C GLY A 96 10.55 -1.73 -1.41
N ILE A 97 10.19 -0.60 -2.04
CA ILE A 97 8.91 -0.41 -2.73
C ILE A 97 9.09 -0.55 -4.24
N TYR A 98 8.19 -1.31 -4.85
CA TYR A 98 8.21 -1.62 -6.27
C TYR A 98 6.86 -1.39 -6.94
N ILE A 99 6.87 -1.23 -8.26
CA ILE A 99 5.67 -1.10 -9.10
C ILE A 99 5.72 -2.04 -10.30
N VAL A 100 4.54 -2.51 -10.70
CA VAL A 100 4.32 -3.37 -11.87
C VAL A 100 2.98 -3.06 -12.54
N GLU A 101 2.93 -3.22 -13.87
CA GLU A 101 1.70 -3.01 -14.64
C GLU A 101 0.76 -4.23 -14.50
N LEU A 102 -0.52 -3.96 -14.31
CA LEU A 102 -1.59 -4.96 -14.30
C LEU A 102 -2.39 -4.92 -15.60
N ASP A 103 -2.93 -6.07 -16.00
CA ASP A 103 -4.00 -6.13 -16.97
C ASP A 103 -5.33 -5.76 -16.28
N PRO A 104 -5.97 -4.63 -16.66
CA PRO A 104 -7.16 -4.14 -15.99
C PRO A 104 -8.39 -5.06 -16.15
N ALA A 105 -8.40 -5.95 -17.14
CA ALA A 105 -9.51 -6.89 -17.30
C ALA A 105 -9.42 -8.06 -16.31
N THR A 106 -8.21 -8.42 -15.89
CA THR A 106 -7.96 -9.66 -15.12
C THR A 106 -7.38 -9.42 -13.72
N GLY A 107 -6.92 -8.20 -13.41
CA GLY A 107 -6.22 -7.91 -12.16
C GLY A 107 -4.86 -8.63 -12.03
N ARG A 108 -4.36 -9.24 -13.10
CA ARG A 108 -3.08 -9.99 -13.14
C ARG A 108 -1.95 -9.13 -13.65
N LEU A 109 -0.72 -9.55 -13.37
CA LEU A 109 0.46 -8.94 -13.98
C LEU A 109 0.34 -8.97 -15.50
N ARG A 110 0.53 -7.82 -16.14
CA ARG A 110 0.39 -7.69 -17.59
C ARG A 110 1.50 -8.39 -18.35
N GLN A 111 2.69 -8.43 -17.76
CA GLN A 111 3.87 -9.14 -18.28
C GLN A 111 4.37 -10.12 -17.22
N SER A 112 4.93 -11.24 -17.66
CA SER A 112 5.43 -12.30 -16.78
C SER A 112 4.40 -12.72 -15.71
N PRO A 113 3.21 -13.20 -16.11
CA PRO A 113 2.15 -13.58 -15.17
C PRO A 113 2.63 -14.76 -14.32
N ASP A 114 2.75 -14.52 -13.01
CA ASP A 114 3.03 -15.60 -12.05
C ASP A 114 1.79 -16.44 -11.84
N GLN A 115 1.97 -17.76 -11.73
CA GLN A 115 0.93 -18.61 -11.15
C GLN A 115 1.45 -19.48 -10.02
N TYR A 116 2.62 -20.11 -10.13
CA TYR A 116 3.27 -20.79 -9.00
C TYR A 116 4.78 -20.85 -9.23
N TRP A 117 5.53 -20.35 -8.25
CA TRP A 117 6.99 -20.29 -8.21
C TRP A 117 7.70 -21.57 -8.68
N THR A 118 8.56 -21.47 -9.71
CA THR A 118 9.55 -22.49 -10.07
C THR A 118 10.91 -21.94 -10.52
N SER A 119 11.13 -20.62 -10.61
CA SER A 119 12.46 -20.10 -11.00
C SER A 119 13.37 -19.91 -9.78
N PRO A 120 14.52 -20.60 -9.68
CA PRO A 120 15.53 -20.30 -8.67
C PRO A 120 16.32 -19.01 -8.97
N ASP A 121 16.08 -18.37 -10.13
CA ASP A 121 16.82 -17.19 -10.57
C ASP A 121 16.20 -15.90 -10.02
N ARG A 122 16.84 -15.35 -8.98
CA ARG A 122 16.43 -14.12 -8.30
C ARG A 122 16.73 -12.84 -9.11
N ALA A 123 17.62 -12.89 -10.11
CA ALA A 123 17.92 -11.71 -10.94
C ALA A 123 16.73 -11.37 -11.85
N VAL A 124 16.06 -12.39 -12.37
CA VAL A 124 14.86 -12.24 -13.21
C VAL A 124 13.73 -11.53 -12.46
N GLU A 125 13.58 -11.76 -11.15
CA GLU A 125 12.56 -11.09 -10.34
C GLU A 125 12.78 -9.58 -10.22
N LEU A 126 14.03 -9.14 -10.10
CA LEU A 126 14.35 -7.71 -10.01
C LEU A 126 14.11 -6.98 -11.33
N GLU A 127 14.28 -7.66 -12.47
CA GLU A 127 14.04 -7.07 -13.79
C GLU A 127 12.54 -6.92 -14.12
N ARG A 128 11.67 -7.67 -13.43
CA ARG A 128 10.20 -7.62 -13.64
C ARG A 128 9.55 -6.37 -13.05
N PHE A 129 10.19 -5.74 -12.07
CA PHE A 129 9.58 -4.68 -11.27
C PHE A 129 10.43 -3.43 -11.27
N THR A 130 9.79 -2.26 -11.26
CA THR A 130 10.54 -1.01 -11.12
C THR A 130 10.65 -0.64 -9.64
N HIS A 131 11.87 -0.51 -9.13
CA HIS A 131 12.13 -0.02 -7.76
C HIS A 131 11.83 1.47 -7.67
N LEU A 132 11.01 1.87 -6.69
CA LEU A 132 10.54 3.25 -6.52
C LEU A 132 11.10 3.94 -5.28
N ALA A 133 11.22 3.24 -4.16
CA ALA A 133 11.62 3.84 -2.90
C ALA A 133 12.29 2.86 -1.93
N SER A 134 13.25 3.37 -1.19
CA SER A 134 13.95 2.68 -0.10
C SER A 134 14.23 3.64 1.06
N HIS A 135 14.32 3.11 2.27
CA HIS A 135 14.74 3.83 3.48
C HIS A 135 15.56 2.89 4.36
N TRP A 136 16.88 2.91 4.19
CA TRP A 136 17.78 2.09 4.98
C TRP A 136 17.96 2.70 6.38
N GLY A 137 17.42 2.01 7.39
CA GLY A 137 17.53 2.37 8.79
C GLY A 137 18.94 2.13 9.35
N ALA A 138 19.16 2.58 10.59
CA ALA A 138 20.46 2.55 11.25
C ALA A 138 21.03 1.13 11.45
N GLU A 139 20.17 0.12 11.51
CA GLU A 139 20.55 -1.28 11.70
C GLU A 139 20.80 -2.02 10.37
N GLY A 140 20.79 -1.31 9.23
CA GLY A 140 21.02 -1.88 7.91
C GLY A 140 19.79 -2.57 7.32
N GLU A 141 18.62 -2.43 7.95
CA GLU A 141 17.33 -2.89 7.41
C GLU A 141 16.65 -1.79 6.60
N ASN A 142 15.96 -2.16 5.52
CA ASN A 142 15.11 -1.24 4.78
C ASN A 142 13.79 -1.07 5.55
N SER A 143 13.59 0.04 6.25
CA SER A 143 12.44 0.29 7.10
C SER A 143 11.34 1.06 6.35
N ILE A 144 10.86 0.51 5.24
CA ILE A 144 9.86 1.13 4.36
C ILE A 144 8.75 0.14 3.99
N GLU A 145 7.49 0.57 3.99
CA GLU A 145 6.35 -0.27 3.59
C GLU A 145 5.09 0.56 3.25
N ALA A 146 3.95 -0.11 3.07
CA ALA A 146 2.61 0.50 2.92
C ALA A 146 2.53 1.59 1.83
N ALA A 147 3.04 1.28 0.64
CA ALA A 147 3.06 2.22 -0.47
C ALA A 147 1.66 2.50 -1.04
N TYR A 148 1.39 3.76 -1.36
CA TYR A 148 0.16 4.20 -1.99
C TYR A 148 0.48 5.29 -3.02
N ILE A 149 0.07 5.08 -4.28
CA ILE A 149 0.24 6.07 -5.34
C ILE A 149 -1.10 6.73 -5.67
N TYR A 150 -1.11 8.06 -5.73
CA TYR A 150 -2.26 8.85 -6.13
C TYR A 150 -1.94 9.74 -7.34
N PRO A 151 -2.59 9.54 -8.51
CA PRO A 151 -2.52 10.47 -9.63
C PRO A 151 -3.36 11.72 -9.37
N HIS A 152 -2.76 12.90 -9.43
CA HIS A 152 -3.46 14.18 -9.33
C HIS A 152 -2.77 15.29 -10.13
N ASN A 153 -3.52 15.96 -11.01
CA ASN A 153 -3.08 17.12 -11.81
C ASN A 153 -1.72 16.93 -12.52
N GLY A 154 -1.55 15.78 -13.20
CA GLY A 154 -0.35 15.45 -13.96
C GLY A 154 0.86 15.04 -13.11
N TRP A 155 0.67 14.79 -11.81
CA TRP A 155 1.67 14.22 -10.91
C TRP A 155 1.16 12.89 -10.35
N TYR A 156 2.10 12.01 -10.06
CA TYR A 156 1.90 10.81 -9.24
C TYR A 156 2.56 11.06 -7.89
N TYR A 157 1.80 10.97 -6.80
CA TYR A 157 2.31 11.12 -5.44
C TYR A 157 2.47 9.74 -4.81
N LEU A 158 3.71 9.37 -4.49
CA LEU A 158 4.04 8.14 -3.80
C LEU A 158 4.11 8.42 -2.31
N PHE A 159 3.11 7.94 -1.58
CA PHE A 159 3.13 7.87 -0.12
C PHE A 159 3.71 6.53 0.31
N VAL A 160 4.59 6.56 1.31
CA VAL A 160 5.20 5.38 1.92
C VAL A 160 5.25 5.58 3.42
N ASN A 161 5.28 4.49 4.16
CA ASN A 161 5.57 4.53 5.57
C ASN A 161 7.03 4.23 5.85
N TRP A 162 7.63 4.99 6.77
CA TRP A 162 8.96 4.73 7.31
C TRP A 162 8.89 4.21 8.75
N ASP A 163 9.92 3.47 9.12
CA ASP A 163 10.22 2.99 10.47
C ASP A 163 9.17 2.01 11.03
N GLY A 164 9.13 1.83 12.35
CA GLY A 164 8.43 0.70 12.97
C GLY A 164 6.95 0.95 13.24
N CYS A 165 6.08 0.12 12.65
CA CYS A 165 4.67 0.00 13.01
C CYS A 165 4.48 -0.94 14.21
N CYS A 166 3.22 -1.10 14.61
CA CYS A 166 2.72 -2.29 15.27
C CYS A 166 3.25 -2.53 16.68
N ASN A 167 3.82 -1.49 17.30
CA ASN A 167 4.35 -1.50 18.64
C ASN A 167 3.58 -0.55 19.58
N SER A 168 2.28 -0.36 19.31
CA SER A 168 1.40 0.48 20.13
C SER A 168 2.02 1.88 20.32
N VAL A 169 2.12 2.39 21.54
CA VAL A 169 2.67 3.70 21.89
C VAL A 169 4.17 3.85 21.59
N ALA A 170 4.89 2.75 21.37
CA ALA A 170 6.31 2.73 21.00
C ALA A 170 6.54 2.71 19.49
N SER A 171 5.48 2.79 18.68
CA SER A 171 5.61 2.86 17.21
C SER A 171 6.27 4.17 16.78
N THR A 172 7.24 4.08 15.86
CA THR A 172 7.97 5.23 15.27
C THR A 172 7.49 5.56 13.85
N TYR A 173 6.46 4.84 13.40
CA TYR A 173 5.85 4.94 12.09
C TYR A 173 5.53 6.38 11.66
N ASN A 174 5.83 6.72 10.42
CA ASN A 174 5.51 8.02 9.84
C ASN A 174 5.29 7.92 8.34
N ILE A 175 4.49 8.81 7.77
CA ILE A 175 4.19 8.85 6.34
C ILE A 175 5.13 9.85 5.66
N ARG A 176 5.80 9.39 4.60
CA ARG A 176 6.59 10.22 3.69
C ARG A 176 5.94 10.30 2.32
N VAL A 177 6.28 11.36 1.60
CA VAL A 177 5.81 11.57 0.23
C VAL A 177 6.93 12.03 -0.69
N GLY A 178 6.87 11.56 -1.93
CA GLY A 178 7.54 12.15 -3.08
C GLY A 178 6.61 12.15 -4.29
N ARG A 179 7.05 12.76 -5.40
CA ARG A 179 6.24 12.81 -6.63
C ARG A 179 7.05 12.59 -7.89
N SER A 180 6.36 12.15 -8.93
CA SER A 180 6.90 11.94 -10.28
C SER A 180 5.90 12.39 -11.34
N ARG A 181 6.39 12.74 -12.53
CA ARG A 181 5.54 12.93 -13.74
C ARG A 181 5.20 11.61 -14.44
N ASN A 182 5.89 10.53 -14.11
CA ASN A 182 5.66 9.18 -14.65
C ASN A 182 5.29 8.21 -13.51
N PRO A 183 4.38 7.24 -13.75
CA PRO A 183 3.97 6.29 -12.72
C PRO A 183 5.13 5.43 -12.20
N THR A 184 6.14 5.17 -13.05
CA THR A 184 7.35 4.39 -12.73
C THR A 184 8.51 5.24 -12.22
N GLY A 185 8.29 6.52 -11.94
CA GLY A 185 9.31 7.41 -11.40
C GLY A 185 10.20 8.09 -12.46
N PRO A 186 11.37 8.63 -12.04
CA PRO A 186 11.85 8.64 -10.66
C PRO A 186 10.96 9.50 -9.75
N TYR A 187 10.75 9.04 -8.51
CA TYR A 187 10.07 9.83 -7.48
C TYR A 187 11.09 10.63 -6.69
N LEU A 188 10.82 11.93 -6.55
CA LEU A 188 11.66 12.88 -5.83
C LEU A 188 10.88 13.45 -4.65
N ASP A 189 11.56 13.72 -3.54
CA ASP A 189 11.01 14.52 -2.44
C ASP A 189 11.04 16.02 -2.76
N ARG A 190 10.49 16.86 -1.86
CA ARG A 190 10.39 18.33 -2.01
C ARG A 190 11.76 18.96 -2.15
N GLU A 191 12.77 18.37 -1.53
CA GLU A 191 14.17 18.78 -1.58
C GLU A 191 14.91 18.24 -2.82
N GLY A 192 14.25 17.46 -3.67
CA GLY A 192 14.81 16.92 -4.91
C GLY A 192 15.66 15.66 -4.73
N ARG A 193 15.54 14.95 -3.60
CA ARG A 193 16.24 13.69 -3.35
C ARG A 193 15.42 12.52 -3.87
N LEU A 194 16.11 11.55 -4.48
CA LEU A 194 15.50 10.32 -5.01
C LEU A 194 14.94 9.47 -3.89
N MET A 195 13.66 9.10 -3.97
CA MET A 195 13.06 8.17 -3.00
C MET A 195 13.71 6.79 -3.04
N ALA A 196 14.19 6.36 -4.22
CA ALA A 196 14.96 5.12 -4.37
C ALA A 196 16.29 5.14 -3.58
N GLU A 197 16.76 6.31 -3.16
CA GLU A 197 18.00 6.54 -2.42
C GLU A 197 17.75 7.12 -1.02
N GLY A 198 16.55 6.96 -0.45
CA GLY A 198 16.23 7.47 0.90
C GLY A 198 15.66 8.90 0.95
N GLY A 199 15.25 9.45 -0.19
CA GLY A 199 14.44 10.67 -0.25
C GLY A 199 13.03 10.44 0.29
N GLY A 200 12.42 11.49 0.85
CA GLY A 200 11.04 11.45 1.33
C GLY A 200 10.70 12.63 2.24
N THR A 201 9.82 13.52 1.77
CA THR A 201 9.34 14.65 2.57
C THR A 201 8.41 14.13 3.65
N LEU A 202 8.60 14.56 4.90
CA LEU A 202 7.68 14.20 5.99
C LEU A 202 6.29 14.75 5.66
N PHE A 203 5.32 13.84 5.54
CA PHE A 203 3.93 14.21 5.24
C PHE A 203 3.06 14.19 6.49
N LEU A 204 3.16 13.11 7.28
CA LEU A 204 2.44 12.98 8.54
C LEU A 204 3.28 12.19 9.55
N GLY A 205 3.55 12.82 10.69
CA GLY A 205 4.27 12.20 11.81
C GLY A 205 3.42 12.16 13.07
N ARG A 206 4.04 11.77 14.18
CA ARG A 206 3.40 11.79 15.50
C ARG A 206 2.94 13.20 15.87
N GLU A 207 1.71 13.32 16.34
CA GLU A 207 1.13 14.56 16.88
C GLU A 207 0.47 14.24 18.24
N GLY A 208 1.12 14.58 19.36
CA GLY A 208 0.58 14.33 20.69
C GLY A 208 0.22 12.86 20.95
N ARG A 209 -1.08 12.58 21.11
CA ARG A 209 -1.67 11.24 21.31
C ARG A 209 -1.81 10.42 20.02
N PHE A 210 -1.70 11.04 18.85
CA PHE A 210 -1.78 10.38 17.54
C PHE A 210 -0.39 9.84 17.17
N ILE A 211 -0.11 8.59 17.53
CA ILE A 211 1.22 7.97 17.43
C ILE A 211 1.29 7.12 16.18
N GLY A 212 2.41 7.16 15.47
CA GLY A 212 2.69 6.18 14.41
C GLY A 212 1.67 6.18 13.26
N PRO A 213 1.30 7.32 12.65
CA PRO A 213 0.30 7.32 11.58
C PRO A 213 0.81 6.58 10.34
N GLY A 214 -0.07 5.83 9.66
CA GLY A 214 0.30 5.13 8.44
C GLY A 214 -0.81 4.43 7.69
N HIS A 215 -0.42 3.72 6.64
CA HIS A 215 -1.30 3.04 5.69
C HIS A 215 -2.27 4.01 5.01
N ALA A 216 -1.72 4.82 4.11
CA ALA A 216 -2.45 5.88 3.42
C ALA A 216 -3.62 5.35 2.60
N GLY A 217 -4.73 6.09 2.61
CA GLY A 217 -5.82 5.98 1.65
C GLY A 217 -6.30 7.37 1.25
N ILE A 218 -6.75 7.54 0.00
CA ILE A 218 -7.28 8.82 -0.47
C ILE A 218 -8.67 8.59 -1.06
N LEU A 219 -9.65 9.29 -0.50
CA LEU A 219 -11.02 9.34 -0.99
C LEU A 219 -11.26 10.69 -1.66
N ARG A 220 -11.76 10.66 -2.89
CA ARG A 220 -12.20 11.85 -3.64
C ARG A 220 -13.72 11.84 -3.74
N TRP A 221 -14.36 12.94 -3.39
CA TRP A 221 -15.79 13.13 -3.65
C TRP A 221 -16.05 14.44 -4.37
N LEU A 222 -17.17 14.44 -5.10
CA LEU A 222 -17.69 15.60 -5.80
C LEU A 222 -18.96 16.05 -5.09
N GLU A 223 -19.00 17.31 -4.69
CA GLU A 223 -20.23 17.96 -4.26
C GLU A 223 -20.72 18.85 -5.40
N TRP A 224 -22.01 18.76 -5.74
CA TRP A 224 -22.54 19.38 -6.94
C TRP A 224 -22.36 20.91 -6.91
N GLY A 225 -21.72 21.48 -7.93
CA GLY A 225 -21.41 22.91 -7.97
C GLY A 225 -20.16 23.33 -7.18
N VAL A 226 -19.42 22.39 -6.58
CA VAL A 226 -18.20 22.66 -5.80
C VAL A 226 -16.98 22.00 -6.48
N ARG A 227 -15.78 22.51 -6.20
CA ARG A 227 -14.53 21.85 -6.57
C ARG A 227 -14.41 20.47 -5.88
N PRO A 228 -13.74 19.48 -6.50
CA PRO A 228 -13.51 18.18 -5.87
C PRO A 228 -12.85 18.34 -4.51
N ARG A 229 -13.27 17.55 -3.52
CA ARG A 229 -12.63 17.46 -2.20
C ARG A 229 -11.99 16.10 -2.00
N TYR A 230 -10.99 16.08 -1.13
CA TYR A 230 -10.15 14.92 -0.89
C TYR A 230 -9.98 14.70 0.62
N LEU A 231 -10.02 13.44 1.03
CA LEU A 231 -9.86 12.98 2.40
C LEU A 231 -8.72 11.99 2.41
N PHE A 232 -7.67 12.32 3.15
CA PHE A 232 -6.56 11.43 3.42
C PHE A 232 -6.88 10.61 4.67
N THR A 233 -7.04 9.31 4.52
CA THR A 233 -7.26 8.37 5.62
C THR A 233 -5.97 7.66 5.99
N PHE A 234 -5.83 7.35 7.26
CA PHE A 234 -4.69 6.63 7.83
C PHE A 234 -5.15 5.94 9.11
N HIS A 235 -4.39 4.96 9.58
CA HIS A 235 -4.51 4.52 10.97
C HIS A 235 -3.48 5.24 11.83
N TYR A 236 -3.71 5.29 13.14
CA TYR A 236 -2.74 5.71 14.16
C TYR A 236 -2.91 4.88 15.43
N TYR A 237 -1.89 4.84 16.28
CA TYR A 237 -1.94 4.26 17.62
C TYR A 237 -2.28 5.37 18.63
N ASP A 238 -3.38 5.18 19.37
CA ASP A 238 -3.89 6.20 20.27
C ASP A 238 -3.22 6.14 21.65
N GLY A 239 -2.38 7.14 21.97
CA GLY A 239 -1.63 7.20 23.22
C GLY A 239 -2.50 7.26 24.48
N GLU A 240 -3.74 7.71 24.38
CA GLU A 240 -4.68 7.74 25.51
C GLU A 240 -5.50 6.46 25.65
N ASP A 241 -5.40 5.56 24.67
CA ASP A 241 -6.08 4.26 24.65
C ASP A 241 -5.05 3.14 24.49
N LEU A 242 -3.97 3.22 25.27
CA LEU A 242 -2.91 2.21 25.35
C LEU A 242 -2.33 1.80 23.97
N GLY A 243 -2.29 2.76 23.04
CA GLY A 243 -1.84 2.60 21.66
C GLY A 243 -2.73 1.66 20.84
N ALA A 244 -4.03 1.61 21.10
CA ALA A 244 -5.00 0.96 20.22
C ALA A 244 -4.98 1.61 18.83
N ALA A 245 -4.98 0.78 17.77
CA ALA A 245 -5.02 1.26 16.40
C ALA A 245 -6.43 1.81 16.07
N LYS A 246 -6.50 3.04 15.57
CA LYS A 246 -7.75 3.75 15.23
C LYS A 246 -7.65 4.40 13.85
N LEU A 247 -8.82 4.64 13.24
CA LEU A 247 -8.93 5.37 11.98
C LEU A 247 -8.80 6.88 12.22
N GLY A 248 -7.96 7.53 11.42
CA GLY A 248 -7.86 8.97 11.27
C GLY A 248 -8.21 9.38 9.84
N GLY A 249 -8.70 10.61 9.70
CA GLY A 249 -9.01 11.19 8.39
C GLY A 249 -8.86 12.70 8.42
N ARG A 250 -8.09 13.26 7.48
CA ARG A 250 -7.84 14.71 7.36
C ARG A 250 -8.16 15.19 5.96
N GLU A 251 -8.62 16.43 5.83
CA GLU A 251 -8.72 17.05 4.52
C GLU A 251 -7.36 17.02 3.81
N LEU A 252 -7.38 16.71 2.52
CA LEU A 252 -6.20 16.71 1.66
C LEU A 252 -6.34 17.84 0.64
N ALA A 253 -5.32 18.69 0.58
CA ALA A 253 -5.17 19.73 -0.42
C ALA A 253 -3.77 19.65 -1.05
N TRP A 254 -3.53 20.52 -2.03
CA TRP A 254 -2.22 20.69 -2.64
C TRP A 254 -1.85 22.17 -2.60
N ASP A 255 -0.62 22.46 -2.20
CA ASP A 255 -0.09 23.82 -2.15
C ASP A 255 0.17 24.39 -3.56
N SER A 256 0.62 25.65 -3.62
CA SER A 256 0.92 26.33 -4.89
C SER A 256 2.04 25.68 -5.70
N GLU A 257 2.89 24.86 -5.07
CA GLU A 257 3.95 24.11 -5.73
C GLU A 257 3.50 22.69 -6.11
N ALA A 258 2.21 22.39 -5.93
CA ALA A 258 1.57 21.10 -6.14
C ALA A 258 2.10 19.99 -5.21
N TRP A 259 2.43 20.29 -3.97
CA TRP A 259 2.71 19.27 -2.96
C TRP A 259 1.49 19.04 -2.08
N PRO A 260 1.21 17.79 -1.67
CA PRO A 260 0.07 17.51 -0.82
C PRO A 260 0.29 18.12 0.57
N GLU A 261 -0.77 18.63 1.15
CA GLU A 261 -0.83 19.18 2.51
C GLU A 261 -2.08 18.68 3.23
N LEU A 262 -1.95 18.49 4.55
CA LEU A 262 -3.05 18.05 5.40
C LEU A 262 -3.74 19.24 6.06
N GLY A 263 -5.05 19.29 5.89
CA GLY A 263 -5.93 20.23 6.56
C GLY A 263 -6.40 19.73 7.93
N GLN A 264 -7.62 20.12 8.28
CA GLN A 264 -8.27 19.78 9.54
C GLN A 264 -8.49 18.26 9.71
N LEU A 265 -8.47 17.78 10.95
CA LEU A 265 -8.96 16.45 11.32
C LEU A 265 -10.48 16.37 11.17
N LEU A 266 -10.93 15.48 10.28
CA LEU A 266 -12.34 15.25 9.96
C LEU A 266 -12.88 13.93 10.54
N ILE A 267 -11.99 12.96 10.78
CA ILE A 267 -12.32 11.65 11.37
C ILE A 267 -11.31 11.35 12.48
N GLY A 268 -11.81 11.15 13.69
CA GLY A 268 -11.05 10.91 14.92
C GLY A 268 -11.85 11.34 16.14
N PRO A 269 -11.39 11.07 17.37
CA PRO A 269 -11.97 11.68 18.56
C PRO A 269 -11.88 13.22 18.42
N ALA A 270 -12.93 13.91 18.83
CA ALA A 270 -12.87 15.37 18.97
C ALA A 270 -11.91 15.72 20.11
N ASP A 271 -11.13 16.79 19.93
CA ASP A 271 -10.29 17.38 20.97
C ASP A 271 -11.12 17.86 22.18
#